data_AF-A0A8S2Q3R2-F1
#
_entry.id   AF-A0A8S2Q3R2-F1
#
_cell.length_a   1.000
_cell.length_b   1.000
_cell.length_c   1.000
_cell.angle_alpha   90.00
_cell.angle_beta   90.00
_cell.angle_gamma   90.00
#
_symmetry.space_group_name_H-M   'P 1'
#
loop_
_entity.id
_entity.type
_entity.pdbx_description
1 polymer ?
#
loop_
_entity_poly.entity_id
_entity_poly.type
_entity_poly.pdbx_seq_one_letter_code
_entity_poly.pdbx_strand_id
1 'polypeptide(L)'
;MSGSNVGGNRFFYLTDPATAPSNIRFQKKAKFEAKLLVWMAISLQGVSDVYVHNSKQANRRGTYLTGCIDKRLLPFLAKYHQDGNYLFWPDLASAHYSNVVQGRLNKKNVPFVPRTDNPPNVPQASPIETVWALLEQKMYEGNWEAKNLDILAQE
;
A
#
# COMPACT_ATOMS: atom_id res chain seq x y z
N MET A 1 -23.30 -20.62 17.07
CA MET A 1 -24.30 -19.56 16.85
C MET A 1 -24.26 -19.16 15.39
N SER A 2 -25.39 -19.19 14.68
CA SER A 2 -25.46 -18.82 13.27
C SER A 2 -25.42 -17.29 13.11
N GLY A 3 -24.60 -16.77 12.20
CA GLY A 3 -24.42 -15.32 11.95
C GLY A 3 -25.68 -14.58 11.49
N SER A 4 -26.77 -15.31 11.20
CA SER A 4 -28.08 -14.79 10.82
C SER A 4 -28.88 -14.13 11.95
N ASN A 5 -28.43 -14.23 13.21
CA ASN A 5 -29.06 -13.56 14.35
C ASN A 5 -28.68 -12.07 14.48
N VAL A 6 -27.73 -11.58 13.67
CA VAL A 6 -27.34 -10.17 13.61
C VAL A 6 -28.09 -9.51 12.45
N GLY A 7 -28.86 -8.45 12.73
CA GLY A 7 -29.59 -7.68 11.71
C GLY A 7 -28.63 -7.14 10.65
N GLY A 8 -28.96 -7.36 9.37
CA GLY A 8 -28.11 -6.98 8.22
C GLY A 8 -27.30 -8.13 7.62
N ASN A 9 -27.05 -9.22 8.35
CA ASN A 9 -26.20 -10.33 7.90
C ASN A 9 -26.92 -11.41 7.07
N ARG A 10 -28.23 -11.27 6.84
CA ARG A 10 -29.09 -12.34 6.28
C ARG A 10 -28.73 -12.75 4.83
N PHE A 11 -27.98 -11.92 4.10
CA PHE A 11 -27.53 -12.20 2.72
C PHE A 11 -26.01 -12.41 2.58
N PHE A 12 -25.24 -12.24 3.65
CA PHE A 12 -23.78 -12.28 3.61
C PHE A 12 -23.19 -13.64 3.99
N TYR A 13 -23.98 -14.49 4.65
CA TYR A 13 -23.53 -15.80 5.10
C TYR A 13 -24.45 -16.88 4.58
N LEU A 14 -23.84 -17.95 4.07
CA LEU A 14 -24.52 -19.15 3.61
C LEU A 14 -24.11 -20.30 4.52
N THR A 15 -25.08 -20.92 5.17
CA THR A 15 -24.84 -22.03 6.11
C THR A 15 -24.63 -23.37 5.39
N ASP A 16 -25.24 -23.53 4.22
CA ASP A 16 -25.09 -24.71 3.37
C ASP A 16 -24.60 -24.31 1.97
N PRO A 17 -23.32 -24.55 1.63
CA PRO A 17 -22.75 -24.32 0.29
C PRO A 17 -23.52 -24.98 -0.87
N ALA A 18 -24.30 -26.04 -0.62
CA ALA A 18 -25.12 -26.68 -1.64
C ALA A 18 -26.32 -25.81 -2.08
N THR A 19 -26.79 -24.91 -1.21
CA THR A 19 -27.92 -24.02 -1.48
C THR A 19 -27.54 -22.70 -2.16
N ALA A 20 -26.24 -22.47 -2.38
CA ALA A 20 -25.75 -21.29 -3.09
C ALA A 20 -26.28 -21.27 -4.53
N PRO A 21 -26.88 -20.16 -5.00
CA PRO A 21 -27.15 -19.96 -6.42
C PRO A 21 -25.88 -20.19 -7.26
N SER A 22 -26.00 -20.89 -8.38
CA SER A 22 -24.86 -21.29 -9.21
C SER A 22 -24.00 -20.09 -9.67
N ASN A 23 -24.63 -18.94 -9.92
CA ASN A 23 -23.94 -17.70 -10.30
C ASN A 23 -23.08 -17.09 -9.18
N ILE A 24 -23.35 -17.41 -7.92
CA ILE A 24 -22.53 -17.02 -6.75
C ILE A 24 -21.49 -18.11 -6.46
N ARG A 25 -21.90 -19.39 -6.46
CA ARG A 25 -21.03 -20.52 -6.13
C ARG A 25 -19.86 -20.70 -7.10
N PHE A 26 -20.11 -20.41 -8.38
CA PHE A 26 -19.12 -20.57 -9.45
C PHE A 26 -18.59 -19.23 -9.96
N GLN A 27 -18.79 -18.15 -9.21
CA GLN A 27 -18.21 -16.85 -9.55
C GLN A 27 -16.68 -16.97 -9.46
N LYS A 28 -16.03 -16.98 -10.63
CA LYS A 28 -14.57 -17.06 -10.71
C LYS A 28 -14.01 -15.66 -10.52
N LYS A 29 -13.30 -15.44 -9.41
CA LYS A 29 -12.40 -14.28 -9.27
C LYS A 29 -11.03 -14.66 -9.81
N ALA A 30 -10.44 -13.83 -10.65
CA ALA A 30 -9.10 -14.11 -11.15
C ALA A 30 -8.10 -14.02 -9.98
N LYS A 31 -7.35 -15.09 -9.73
CA LYS A 31 -6.43 -15.18 -8.58
C LYS A 31 -5.28 -14.15 -8.66
N PHE A 32 -4.98 -13.67 -9.87
CA PHE A 32 -3.89 -12.74 -10.16
C PHE A 32 -4.34 -11.65 -11.14
N GLU A 33 -5.34 -10.86 -10.74
CA GLU A 33 -5.67 -9.63 -11.47
C GLU A 33 -4.45 -8.71 -11.52
N ALA A 34 -4.29 -8.00 -12.63
CA ALA A 34 -3.21 -7.02 -12.76
C ALA A 34 -3.45 -5.89 -11.75
N LYS A 35 -2.40 -5.43 -11.08
CA LYS A 35 -2.50 -4.42 -10.01
C LYS A 35 -1.53 -3.28 -10.28
N LEU A 36 -1.90 -2.10 -9.81
CA LEU A 36 -0.94 -1.02 -9.65
C LEU A 36 -0.28 -1.12 -8.27
N LEU A 37 1.03 -0.97 -8.26
CA LEU A 37 1.76 -0.64 -7.05
C LEU A 37 1.95 0.88 -7.03
N VAL A 38 1.52 1.48 -5.93
CA VAL A 38 1.73 2.89 -5.64
C VAL A 38 2.70 3.00 -4.48
N TRP A 39 3.67 3.91 -4.57
CA TRP A 39 4.58 4.23 -3.48
C TRP A 39 4.80 5.73 -3.39
N MET A 40 4.82 6.26 -2.17
CA MET A 40 5.11 7.66 -1.86
C MET A 40 5.65 7.79 -0.44
N ALA A 41 6.38 8.87 -0.17
CA ALA A 41 6.73 9.32 1.18
C ALA A 41 5.93 10.59 1.51
N ILE A 42 5.49 10.71 2.76
CA ILE A 42 4.64 11.82 3.22
C ILE A 42 5.16 12.32 4.55
N SER A 43 5.03 13.63 4.77
CA SER A 43 5.26 14.30 6.05
C SER A 43 4.32 15.51 6.16
N LEU A 44 4.35 16.20 7.30
CA LEU A 44 3.62 17.48 7.45
C LEU A 44 4.09 18.57 6.46
N GLN A 45 5.31 18.45 5.92
CA GLN A 45 5.85 19.39 4.92
C GLN A 45 5.39 19.10 3.48
N GLY A 46 4.65 18.00 3.28
CA GLY A 46 4.13 17.61 1.99
C GLY A 46 4.49 16.17 1.62
N VAL A 47 4.51 15.92 0.32
CA VAL A 47 4.54 14.59 -0.29
C VAL A 47 5.67 14.48 -1.31
N SER A 48 6.28 13.31 -1.41
CA SER A 48 7.25 13.01 -2.47
C SER A 48 6.54 12.88 -3.81
N ASP A 49 7.30 12.82 -4.90
CA ASP A 49 6.75 12.30 -6.14
C ASP A 49 6.20 10.89 -5.91
N VAL A 50 5.15 10.54 -6.64
CA VAL A 50 4.52 9.21 -6.55
C VAL A 50 5.20 8.25 -7.54
N TYR A 51 5.43 7.03 -7.10
CA TYR A 51 5.83 5.93 -7.98
C TYR A 51 4.64 5.03 -8.25
N VAL A 52 4.17 5.03 -9.49
CA VAL A 52 3.13 4.11 -9.96
C VAL A 52 3.76 3.08 -10.89
N HIS A 53 3.50 1.81 -10.64
CA HIS A 53 4.05 0.71 -11.42
C HIS A 53 3.01 -0.37 -11.68
N ASN A 54 2.86 -0.75 -12.95
CA ASN A 54 2.11 -1.94 -13.37
C ASN A 54 2.77 -3.19 -12.79
N SER A 55 2.23 -3.68 -11.68
CA SER A 55 2.73 -4.81 -10.94
C SER A 55 1.93 -6.07 -11.31
N LYS A 56 2.64 -7.04 -11.88
CA LYS A 56 2.16 -8.44 -11.92
C LYS A 56 2.59 -9.23 -10.69
N GLN A 57 3.55 -8.70 -9.91
CA GLN A 57 4.20 -9.32 -8.74
C GLN A 57 4.81 -8.27 -7.80
N ALA A 58 5.07 -8.66 -6.54
CA ALA A 58 5.67 -7.81 -5.50
C ALA A 58 6.96 -7.08 -5.98
N ASN A 59 7.17 -5.88 -5.45
CA ASN A 59 8.26 -4.98 -5.85
C ASN A 59 9.63 -5.67 -5.72
N ARG A 60 10.39 -5.75 -6.82
CA ARG A 60 11.74 -6.31 -6.80
C ARG A 60 12.68 -5.34 -6.09
N ARG A 61 13.65 -5.85 -5.32
CA ARG A 61 14.60 -5.06 -4.52
C ARG A 61 15.24 -3.88 -5.29
N GLY A 62 15.64 -4.09 -6.54
CA GLY A 62 16.23 -3.03 -7.39
C GLY A 62 15.23 -1.94 -7.77
N THR A 63 13.98 -2.31 -8.07
CA THR A 63 12.90 -1.37 -8.38
C THR A 63 12.56 -0.50 -7.18
N TYR A 64 12.53 -1.07 -5.97
CA TYR A 64 12.33 -0.27 -4.77
C TYR A 64 13.49 0.71 -4.52
N LEU A 65 14.73 0.23 -4.59
CA LEU A 65 15.90 1.08 -4.36
C LEU A 65 15.98 2.25 -5.35
N THR A 66 15.94 1.97 -6.64
CA THR A 66 16.09 3.00 -7.67
C THR A 66 14.81 3.80 -7.85
N GLY A 67 13.67 3.11 -7.89
CA GLY A 67 12.37 3.71 -8.11
C GLY A 67 11.93 4.54 -6.92
N CYS A 68 11.89 3.97 -5.73
CA CYS A 68 11.31 4.62 -4.56
C CYS A 68 12.34 5.44 -3.77
N ILE A 69 13.49 4.83 -3.42
CA ILE A 69 14.47 5.49 -2.55
C ILE A 69 15.23 6.60 -3.30
N ASP A 70 15.97 6.24 -4.34
CA ASP A 70 16.89 7.17 -5.00
C ASP A 70 16.16 8.29 -5.76
N LYS A 71 15.06 7.97 -6.43
CA LYS A 71 14.33 8.93 -7.29
C LYS A 71 13.23 9.72 -6.59
N ARG A 72 12.75 9.30 -5.42
CA ARG A 72 11.66 9.99 -4.71
C ARG A 72 11.98 10.34 -3.27
N LEU A 73 12.35 9.36 -2.44
CA LEU A 73 12.64 9.64 -1.02
C LEU A 73 13.78 10.64 -0.86
N LEU A 74 14.94 10.40 -1.50
CA LEU A 74 16.12 11.26 -1.31
C LEU A 74 15.88 12.69 -1.82
N PRO A 75 15.30 12.94 -3.01
CA PRO A 75 14.94 14.29 -3.43
C PRO A 75 13.91 14.95 -2.50
N PHE A 76 12.92 14.20 -2.01
CA PHE A 76 11.93 14.69 -1.07
C PHE A 76 12.57 15.18 0.25
N LEU A 77 13.46 14.37 0.83
CA LEU A 77 14.20 14.75 2.04
C LEU A 77 15.10 15.96 1.79
N ALA A 78 15.83 15.99 0.67
CA ALA A 78 16.67 17.12 0.31
C ALA A 78 15.88 18.41 0.06
N LYS A 79 14.61 18.32 -0.34
CA LYS A 79 13.74 19.48 -0.59
C LYS A 79 13.11 20.01 0.69
N TYR A 80 12.58 19.14 1.54
CA TYR A 80 11.74 19.54 2.67
C TYR A 80 12.40 19.36 4.03
N HIS A 81 13.33 18.42 4.19
CA HIS A 81 13.88 18.03 5.50
C HIS A 81 15.38 18.27 5.61
N GLN A 82 15.84 19.43 5.13
CA GLN A 82 17.25 19.83 5.13
C GLN A 82 17.83 20.06 6.52
N ASP A 83 16.97 20.35 7.49
CA ASP A 83 17.31 20.50 8.91
C ASP A 83 17.71 19.17 9.57
N GLY A 84 17.48 18.03 8.88
CA GLY A 84 17.75 16.70 9.40
C GLY A 84 16.79 16.25 10.49
N ASN A 85 15.74 17.03 10.79
CA ASN A 85 14.80 16.74 11.87
C ASN A 85 13.67 15.82 11.37
N TYR A 86 14.04 14.60 10.99
CA TYR A 86 13.10 13.60 10.51
C TYR A 86 13.54 12.20 10.90
N LEU A 87 12.58 11.27 10.88
CA LEU A 87 12.83 9.84 10.99
C LEU A 87 12.03 9.14 9.89
N PHE A 88 12.72 8.43 9.00
CA PHE A 88 12.04 7.69 7.93
C PHE A 88 11.40 6.41 8.48
N TRP A 89 10.10 6.27 8.35
CA TRP A 89 9.36 5.10 8.83
C TRP A 89 8.76 4.31 7.66
N PRO A 90 9.46 3.27 7.17
CA PRO A 90 8.91 2.36 6.16
C PRO A 90 7.99 1.30 6.80
N ASP A 91 7.11 0.69 6.00
CA ASP A 91 6.39 -0.52 6.44
C ASP A 91 7.33 -1.74 6.58
N LEU A 92 6.81 -2.84 7.11
CA LEU A 92 7.54 -4.10 7.36
C LEU A 92 7.81 -4.98 6.12
N ALA A 93 7.60 -4.48 4.90
CA ALA A 93 7.93 -5.22 3.69
C ALA A 93 9.42 -5.59 3.63
N SER A 94 9.70 -6.82 3.22
CA SER A 94 11.06 -7.37 3.16
C SER A 94 12.01 -6.57 2.27
N ALA A 95 11.49 -5.89 1.25
CA ALA A 95 12.27 -5.02 0.38
C ALA A 95 12.87 -3.83 1.14
N HIS A 96 12.10 -3.22 2.06
CA HIS A 96 12.48 -2.02 2.81
C HIS A 96 13.63 -2.29 3.77
N TYR A 97 13.66 -3.48 4.35
CA TYR A 97 14.69 -3.93 5.28
C TYR A 97 15.78 -4.79 4.63
N SER A 98 15.90 -4.78 3.30
CA SER A 98 17.01 -5.48 2.65
C SER A 98 18.35 -4.78 2.92
N ASN A 99 19.44 -5.54 3.02
CA ASN A 99 20.80 -4.99 3.27
C ASN A 99 21.19 -3.89 2.28
N VAL A 100 20.75 -4.01 1.02
CA VAL A 100 21.05 -3.02 -0.02
C VAL A 100 20.35 -1.69 0.24
N VAL A 101 19.07 -1.73 0.65
CA VAL A 101 18.30 -0.54 0.98
C VAL A 101 18.82 0.10 2.25
N GLN A 102 19.03 -0.68 3.31
CA GLN A 102 19.60 -0.16 4.57
C GLN A 102 20.98 0.44 4.34
N GLY A 103 21.84 -0.23 3.56
CA GLY A 103 23.15 0.30 3.18
C GLY A 103 23.06 1.62 2.40
N ARG A 104 22.05 1.79 1.54
CA ARG A 104 21.79 3.05 0.84
C ARG A 104 21.34 4.15 1.79
N LEU A 105 20.41 3.88 2.70
CA LEU A 105 19.92 4.85 3.69
C LEU A 105 21.05 5.30 4.62
N ASN A 106 21.83 4.34 5.14
CA ASN A 106 23.01 4.62 5.95
C ASN A 106 24.05 5.48 5.21
N LYS A 107 24.38 5.13 3.96
CA LYS A 107 25.31 5.92 3.13
C LYS A 107 24.82 7.35 2.88
N LYS A 108 23.51 7.56 2.92
CA LYS A 108 22.86 8.86 2.73
C LYS A 108 22.53 9.56 4.04
N ASN A 109 22.95 9.02 5.18
CA ASN A 109 22.66 9.53 6.52
C ASN A 109 21.14 9.74 6.75
N VAL A 110 20.32 8.86 6.19
CA VAL A 110 18.86 8.89 6.39
C VAL A 110 18.56 8.06 7.64
N PRO A 111 18.18 8.67 8.78
CA PRO A 111 17.71 7.91 9.93
C PRO A 111 16.41 7.19 9.58
N PHE A 112 16.27 5.93 9.99
CA PHE A 112 15.07 5.14 9.73
C PHE A 112 14.70 4.24 10.92
N VAL A 113 13.41 3.92 11.04
CA VAL A 113 12.91 3.01 12.08
C VAL A 113 13.43 1.59 11.82
N PRO A 114 14.25 1.01 12.72
CA PRO A 114 14.76 -0.34 12.55
C PRO A 114 13.63 -1.36 12.68
N ARG A 115 13.82 -2.54 12.08
CA ARG A 115 12.77 -3.56 12.01
C ARG A 115 12.28 -4.03 13.38
N THR A 116 13.18 -4.05 14.37
CA THR A 116 12.88 -4.46 15.75
C THR A 116 11.91 -3.50 16.45
N ASP A 117 11.92 -2.23 16.04
CA ASP A 117 11.17 -1.16 16.69
C ASP A 117 9.91 -0.80 15.88
N ASN A 118 9.70 -1.46 14.74
CA ASN A 118 8.52 -1.31 13.89
C ASN A 118 7.49 -2.38 14.24
N PRO A 119 6.40 -2.04 14.97
CA PRO A 119 5.47 -3.03 15.48
C PRO A 119 4.69 -3.72 14.36
N PRO A 120 4.65 -5.07 14.32
CA PRO A 120 3.91 -5.80 13.30
C PRO A 120 2.40 -5.70 13.50
N ASN A 121 1.67 -5.66 12.38
CA ASN A 121 0.20 -5.73 12.34
C ASN A 121 -0.51 -4.58 13.09
N VAL A 122 0.07 -3.38 13.13
CA VAL A 122 -0.54 -2.18 13.71
C VAL A 122 -0.71 -1.07 12.65
N PRO A 123 -1.55 -1.29 11.60
CA PRO A 123 -1.75 -0.30 10.55
C PRO A 123 -2.29 1.02 11.10
N GLN A 124 -3.09 0.97 12.18
CA GLN A 124 -3.65 2.13 12.87
C GLN A 124 -2.59 3.12 13.37
N ALA A 125 -1.37 2.64 13.65
CA ALA A 125 -0.27 3.47 14.13
C ALA A 125 0.50 4.14 12.98
N SER A 126 0.27 3.73 11.74
CA SER A 126 0.96 4.24 10.55
C SER A 126 0.08 5.29 9.84
N PRO A 127 0.43 6.58 9.88
CA PRO A 127 -0.41 7.64 9.31
C PRO A 127 -0.71 7.47 7.82
N ILE A 128 0.17 6.79 7.07
CA ILE A 128 -0.02 6.57 5.63
C ILE A 128 -1.23 5.68 5.32
N GLU A 129 -1.63 4.80 6.24
CA GLU A 129 -2.83 3.95 6.06
C GLU A 129 -4.11 4.78 6.03
N THR A 130 -4.15 5.88 6.79
CA THR A 130 -5.27 6.84 6.71
C THR A 130 -5.29 7.54 5.35
N VAL A 131 -4.12 7.87 4.80
CA VAL A 131 -4.01 8.45 3.46
C VAL A 131 -4.53 7.47 2.40
N TRP A 132 -4.15 6.19 2.50
CA TRP A 132 -4.65 5.17 1.59
C TRP A 132 -6.15 4.95 1.68
N ALA A 133 -6.72 4.93 2.88
CA ALA A 133 -8.17 4.82 3.06
C ALA A 133 -8.92 6.00 2.45
N LEU A 134 -8.43 7.22 2.63
CA LEU A 134 -9.03 8.42 2.04
C LEU A 134 -8.87 8.45 0.51
N LEU A 135 -7.73 8.00 -0.01
CA LEU A 135 -7.51 7.89 -1.45
C LEU A 135 -8.46 6.87 -2.07
N GLU A 136 -8.60 5.69 -1.46
CA GLU A 136 -9.51 4.64 -1.92
C GLU A 136 -10.96 5.14 -1.94
N GLN A 137 -11.40 5.82 -0.87
CA GLN A 137 -12.74 6.39 -0.79
C GLN A 137 -13.01 7.41 -1.92
N LYS A 138 -12.04 8.29 -2.21
CA LYS A 138 -12.17 9.28 -3.28
C LYS A 138 -12.15 8.65 -4.66
N MET A 139 -11.24 7.71 -4.89
CA MET A 139 -11.05 7.06 -6.18
C MET A 139 -12.29 6.29 -6.62
N TYR A 140 -13.00 5.67 -5.69
CA TYR A 140 -14.22 4.88 -5.98
C TYR A 140 -15.52 5.64 -5.66
N GLU A 141 -15.46 6.95 -5.50
CA GLU A 141 -16.65 7.78 -5.29
C GLU A 141 -17.65 7.60 -6.44
N GLY A 142 -18.94 7.52 -6.11
CA GLY A 142 -20.00 7.34 -7.12
C GLY A 142 -20.01 5.98 -7.81
N ASN A 143 -19.40 4.95 -7.22
CA ASN A 143 -19.18 3.63 -7.85
C ASN A 143 -18.34 3.70 -9.13
N TRP A 144 -17.39 4.63 -9.18
CA TRP A 144 -16.45 4.67 -10.27
C TRP A 144 -15.63 3.37 -10.31
N GLU A 145 -15.33 2.88 -11.51
CA GLU A 145 -14.48 1.73 -11.73
C GLU A 145 -13.53 2.00 -12.90
N ALA A 146 -12.25 1.70 -12.72
CA ALA A 146 -11.29 1.84 -13.79
C ALA A 146 -11.50 0.78 -14.88
N LYS A 147 -11.58 1.19 -16.15
CA LYS A 147 -11.69 0.26 -17.28
C LYS A 147 -10.41 -0.54 -17.54
N ASN A 148 -9.26 0.01 -17.15
CA ASN A 148 -7.94 -0.61 -17.24
C ASN A 148 -6.96 0.09 -16.28
N LEU A 149 -5.76 -0.48 -16.15
CA LEU A 149 -4.73 0.06 -15.24
C LEU A 149 -4.12 1.38 -15.70
N ASP A 150 -4.14 1.69 -17.00
CA ASP A 150 -3.56 2.94 -17.50
C ASP A 150 -4.43 4.14 -17.11
N ILE A 151 -5.76 3.97 -17.12
CA ILE A 151 -6.72 4.94 -16.59
C ILE A 151 -6.55 5.06 -15.08
N LEU A 152 -6.48 3.92 -14.37
CA LEU A 152 -6.29 3.92 -12.91
C LEU A 152 -5.00 4.63 -12.48
N ALA A 153 -3.96 4.61 -13.30
CA ALA A 153 -2.67 5.25 -13.00
C ALA A 153 -2.66 6.78 -13.19
N GLN A 154 -3.72 7.36 -13.78
CA GLN A 154 -3.82 8.79 -14.09
C GLN A 154 -4.72 9.57 -13.12
N GLU A 155 -5.52 8.86 -12.32
CA GLU A 155 -6.37 9.41 -11.25
C GLU A 155 -5.57 9.62 -9.95
#